data_AF-A0A059WFU0-F1
#
_entry.id   AF-A0A059WFU0-F1
#
_cell.length_a   1.000
_cell.length_b   1.000
_cell.length_c   1.000
_cell.angle_alpha   90.00
_cell.angle_beta   90.00
_cell.angle_gamma   90.00
#
_symmetry.space_group_name_H-M   'P 1'
#
loop_
_entity.id
_entity.type
_entity.pdbx_description
1 polymer ?
#
loop_
_entity_poly.entity_id
_entity_poly.type
_entity_poly.pdbx_seq_one_letter_code
_entity_poly.pdbx_strand_id
1 'polypeptide(L)'
;MSPRRVRAASDAVGRREEPLRITVDGEPVDGVAGQTIAGVLLAAGRLAWRRAPSGAPRGVFCGIGVCFDCLVTVGAERDVRACRRRARDGDVVTTQSRAAGDGEPPDAFRGVGEGGEVPDGGAL
;
A
#
# COMPACT_ATOMS: atom_id res chain seq x y z
N MET A 1 21.19 21.61 12.37
CA MET A 1 19.72 21.57 12.42
C MET A 1 19.32 20.30 13.15
N SER A 2 18.79 20.39 14.38
CA SER A 2 18.43 19.20 15.17
C SER A 2 16.98 18.82 14.88
N PRO A 3 16.68 17.57 14.46
CA PRO A 3 15.32 17.15 14.20
C PRO A 3 14.51 17.12 15.51
N ARG A 4 13.31 17.70 15.50
CA ARG A 4 12.33 17.57 16.58
C ARG A 4 11.09 16.86 16.06
N ARG A 5 10.54 15.94 16.86
CA ARG A 5 9.22 15.36 16.60
C ARG A 5 8.14 16.41 16.88
N VAL A 6 7.24 16.59 15.94
CA VAL A 6 6.00 17.36 16.15
C VAL A 6 4.99 16.43 16.82
N ARG A 7 4.36 16.87 17.91
CA ARG A 7 3.26 16.11 18.53
C ARG A 7 2.05 16.11 17.60
N ALA A 8 1.33 15.01 17.51
CA ALA A 8 0.16 14.89 16.65
C ALA A 8 -0.89 15.99 16.92
N ALA A 9 -1.14 16.33 18.19
CA ALA A 9 -2.05 17.41 18.60
C ALA A 9 -1.62 18.82 18.14
N SER A 10 -0.36 18.99 17.73
CA SER A 10 0.23 20.26 17.31
C SER A 10 0.67 20.23 15.83
N ASP A 11 0.36 19.16 15.10
CA ASP A 11 0.67 19.07 13.68
C ASP A 11 -0.29 19.95 12.88
N ALA A 12 0.20 21.08 12.39
CA ALA A 12 -0.58 22.04 11.61
C ALA A 12 -1.10 21.45 10.28
N VAL A 13 -0.50 20.37 9.78
CA VAL A 13 -1.02 19.65 8.61
C VAL A 13 -2.25 18.85 9.00
N GLY A 14 -2.18 18.16 10.15
CA GLY A 14 -3.20 17.26 10.65
C GLY A 14 -3.42 16.03 9.75
N ARG A 15 -3.78 14.89 10.34
CA ARG A 15 -4.32 13.76 9.57
C ARG A 15 -5.83 13.88 9.58
N ARG A 16 -6.44 13.89 8.38
CA ARG A 16 -7.89 13.76 8.24
C ARG A 16 -8.21 12.30 7.92
N GLU A 17 -9.11 11.71 8.71
CA GLU A 17 -9.58 10.34 8.52
C GLU A 17 -10.83 10.33 7.64
N GLU A 18 -10.72 10.88 6.45
CA GLU A 18 -11.80 10.82 5.47
C GLU A 18 -11.76 9.45 4.78
N PRO A 19 -12.77 8.58 4.99
CA PRO A 19 -12.76 7.23 4.44
C PRO A 19 -12.89 7.28 2.91
N LEU A 20 -12.24 6.33 2.24
CA LEU A 20 -12.45 6.04 0.83
C LEU A 20 -12.49 4.53 0.61
N ARG A 21 -13.07 4.12 -0.51
CA ARG A 21 -13.08 2.72 -0.94
C ARG A 21 -12.59 2.62 -2.37
N ILE A 22 -11.69 1.66 -2.61
CA ILE A 22 -11.25 1.27 -3.95
C ILE A 22 -11.66 -0.19 -4.20
N THR A 23 -11.66 -0.61 -5.46
CA THR A 23 -11.85 -2.02 -5.83
C THR A 23 -10.53 -2.58 -6.33
N VAL A 24 -10.07 -3.70 -5.78
CA VAL A 24 -8.81 -4.36 -6.16
C VAL A 24 -9.13 -5.80 -6.57
N ASP A 25 -8.92 -6.11 -7.85
CA ASP A 25 -9.23 -7.44 -8.41
C ASP A 25 -10.69 -7.89 -8.15
N GLY A 26 -11.62 -6.93 -8.18
CA GLY A 26 -13.04 -7.16 -7.89
C GLY A 26 -13.43 -7.06 -6.41
N GLU A 27 -12.46 -7.04 -5.49
CA GLU A 27 -12.70 -6.97 -4.05
C GLU A 27 -12.67 -5.53 -3.53
N PRO A 28 -13.64 -5.08 -2.72
CA PRO A 28 -13.58 -3.77 -2.08
C PRO A 28 -12.45 -3.72 -1.05
N VAL A 29 -11.69 -2.62 -1.05
CA VAL A 29 -10.61 -2.34 -0.10
C VAL A 29 -10.79 -0.93 0.46
N ASP A 30 -10.89 -0.86 1.80
CA ASP A 30 -11.05 0.40 2.51
C ASP A 30 -9.71 1.11 2.71
N GLY A 31 -9.75 2.44 2.64
CA GLY A 31 -8.60 3.31 2.84
C GLY A 31 -9.02 4.66 3.40
N VAL A 32 -8.03 5.54 3.49
CA VAL A 32 -8.19 6.92 3.97
C VAL A 32 -7.66 7.88 2.92
N ALA A 33 -8.39 8.96 2.68
CA ALA A 33 -8.01 10.02 1.77
C ALA A 33 -6.60 10.54 2.08
N GLY A 34 -5.82 10.77 1.01
CA GLY A 34 -4.42 11.16 1.12
C GLY A 34 -3.44 9.99 1.04
N GLN A 35 -3.88 8.75 1.28
CA GLN A 35 -3.05 7.56 1.01
C GLN A 35 -2.76 7.41 -0.49
N THR A 36 -1.65 6.74 -0.80
CA THR A 36 -1.40 6.21 -2.13
C THR A 36 -2.11 4.85 -2.27
N ILE A 37 -2.31 4.38 -3.51
CA ILE A 37 -2.87 3.04 -3.74
C ILE A 37 -2.03 1.98 -3.01
N ALA A 38 -0.70 2.09 -3.05
CA ALA A 38 0.17 1.19 -2.27
C ALA A 38 -0.07 1.31 -0.76
N GLY A 39 -0.32 2.51 -0.25
CA GLY A 39 -0.65 2.74 1.16
C GLY A 39 -1.97 2.07 1.58
N VAL A 40 -2.99 2.12 0.71
CA VAL A 40 -4.26 1.42 0.92
C VAL A 40 -4.05 -0.10 0.94
N LEU A 41 -3.32 -0.64 -0.04
CA LEU A 41 -3.01 -2.07 -0.11
C LEU A 41 -2.22 -2.56 1.12
N LEU A 42 -1.23 -1.79 1.57
CA LEU A 42 -0.46 -2.09 2.78
C LEU A 42 -1.34 -2.08 4.04
N ALA A 43 -2.21 -1.09 4.19
CA ALA A 43 -3.14 -1.01 5.33
C ALA A 43 -4.13 -2.19 5.35
N ALA A 44 -4.47 -2.72 4.18
CA ALA A 44 -5.27 -3.93 4.03
C ALA A 44 -4.45 -5.24 4.16
N GLY A 45 -3.18 -5.19 4.58
CA GLY A 45 -2.32 -6.36 4.77
C GLY A 45 -1.79 -7.00 3.49
N ARG A 46 -1.99 -6.37 2.31
CA ARG A 46 -1.51 -6.89 1.02
C ARG A 46 -0.09 -6.38 0.78
N LEU A 47 0.92 -7.21 1.05
CA LEU A 47 2.33 -6.85 0.84
C LEU A 47 2.85 -7.16 -0.58
N ALA A 48 2.16 -8.03 -1.31
CA ALA A 48 2.50 -8.41 -2.67
C ALA A 48 1.24 -8.46 -3.54
N TRP A 49 1.36 -7.94 -4.76
CA TRP A 49 0.26 -7.81 -5.73
C TRP A 49 0.76 -7.93 -7.18
N ARG A 50 1.94 -8.50 -7.34
CA ARG A 50 2.65 -8.65 -8.60
C ARG A 50 3.64 -9.80 -8.45
N ARG A 51 4.07 -10.37 -9.57
CA ARG A 51 5.20 -11.31 -9.61
C ARG A 51 6.30 -10.80 -10.51
N ALA A 52 7.56 -11.02 -10.11
CA ALA A 52 8.70 -10.87 -11.00
C ALA A 52 8.71 -12.00 -12.05
N PRO A 53 9.52 -11.88 -13.13
CA PRO A 53 9.70 -12.98 -14.07
C PRO A 53 10.15 -14.30 -13.42
N SER A 54 10.86 -14.23 -12.28
CA SER A 54 11.25 -15.40 -11.49
C SER A 54 10.12 -15.99 -10.62
N GLY A 55 8.90 -15.46 -10.69
CA GLY A 55 7.76 -15.86 -9.84
C GLY A 55 7.76 -15.23 -8.44
N ALA A 56 8.88 -14.62 -8.02
CA ALA A 56 9.00 -13.99 -6.72
C ALA A 56 7.93 -12.91 -6.50
N PRO A 57 7.29 -12.84 -5.32
CA PRO A 57 6.26 -11.87 -5.01
C PRO A 57 6.84 -10.45 -5.01
N ARG A 58 6.06 -9.49 -5.49
CA ARG A 58 6.44 -8.09 -5.61
C ARG A 58 5.30 -7.19 -5.17
N GLY A 59 5.68 -6.09 -4.53
CA GLY A 59 4.78 -5.06 -4.05
C GLY A 59 5.55 -3.75 -3.84
N VAL A 60 5.18 -2.96 -2.84
CA VAL A 60 5.95 -1.74 -2.55
C VAL A 60 7.29 -2.09 -1.89
N PHE A 61 8.37 -1.55 -2.46
CA PHE A 61 9.72 -1.70 -1.94
C PHE A 61 10.31 -0.32 -1.61
N CYS A 62 10.63 0.48 -2.64
CA CYS A 62 11.26 1.79 -2.43
C CYS A 62 10.31 2.89 -1.92
N GLY A 63 8.99 2.75 -2.10
CA GLY A 63 8.00 3.80 -1.78
C GLY A 63 8.06 5.09 -2.62
N ILE A 64 9.17 5.36 -3.32
CA ILE A 64 9.44 6.61 -4.05
C ILE A 64 9.27 6.51 -5.57
N GLY A 65 9.02 5.31 -6.08
CA GLY A 65 8.72 5.05 -7.50
C GLY A 65 9.91 4.78 -8.41
N VAL A 66 11.11 4.52 -7.87
CA VAL A 66 12.32 4.19 -8.65
C VAL A 66 12.44 2.70 -8.98
N CYS A 67 11.92 1.80 -8.14
CA CYS A 67 12.11 0.35 -8.30
C CYS A 67 11.16 -0.35 -9.27
N PHE A 68 10.02 0.27 -9.62
CA PHE A 68 8.95 -0.32 -10.46
C PHE A 68 8.37 -1.64 -9.93
N ASP A 69 8.55 -1.98 -8.66
CA ASP A 69 8.01 -3.21 -8.11
C ASP A 69 6.51 -3.14 -7.72
N CYS A 70 5.96 -1.93 -7.63
CA CYS A 70 4.60 -1.66 -7.18
C CYS A 70 3.59 -1.40 -8.32
N LEU A 71 3.82 -1.93 -9.52
CA LEU A 71 2.97 -1.65 -10.68
C LEU A 71 1.58 -2.28 -10.54
N VAL A 72 0.56 -1.52 -10.95
CA VAL A 72 -0.85 -1.92 -11.04
C VAL A 72 -1.47 -1.31 -12.31
N THR A 73 -2.66 -1.77 -12.67
CA THR A 73 -3.53 -1.08 -13.63
C THR A 73 -4.62 -0.33 -12.86
N VAL A 74 -4.93 0.92 -13.24
CA VAL A 74 -6.01 1.73 -12.64
C VAL A 74 -6.98 2.12 -13.75
N GLY A 75 -8.17 1.51 -13.75
CA GLY A 75 -9.10 1.59 -14.87
C GLY A 75 -8.44 1.13 -16.18
N ALA A 76 -8.27 2.05 -17.13
CA ALA A 76 -7.59 1.79 -18.40
C ALA A 76 -6.07 2.06 -18.37
N GLU A 77 -5.55 2.73 -17.34
CA GLU A 77 -4.14 3.14 -17.25
C GLU A 77 -3.29 1.97 -16.72
N ARG A 78 -2.43 1.39 -17.56
CA ARG A 78 -1.48 0.33 -17.17
C ARG A 78 -0.17 0.89 -16.63
N ASP A 79 0.57 0.04 -15.93
CA ASP A 79 1.92 0.31 -15.41
C ASP A 79 1.97 1.54 -14.49
N VAL A 80 0.89 1.73 -13.74
CA VAL A 80 0.78 2.79 -12.74
C VAL A 80 1.59 2.37 -11.52
N ARG A 81 2.50 3.23 -11.08
CA ARG A 81 3.23 3.04 -9.82
C ARG A 81 2.29 3.32 -8.65
N ALA A 82 1.78 2.27 -8.01
CA ALA A 82 0.86 2.37 -6.90
C ALA A 82 1.41 3.21 -5.73
N CYS A 83 2.74 3.25 -5.56
CA CYS A 83 3.39 4.05 -4.51
C CYS A 83 3.39 5.56 -4.78
N ARG A 84 3.09 6.01 -6.00
CA ARG A 84 3.01 7.44 -6.34
C ARG A 84 1.60 7.93 -6.65
N ARG A 85 0.68 7.02 -7.00
CA ARG A 85 -0.71 7.38 -7.31
C ARG A 85 -1.49 7.51 -6.01
N ARG A 86 -2.02 8.70 -5.73
CA ARG A 86 -3.00 8.90 -4.65
C ARG A 86 -4.25 8.08 -4.96
N ALA A 87 -4.74 7.34 -3.98
CA ALA A 87 -6.02 6.64 -4.10
C ALA A 87 -7.14 7.68 -4.12
N ARG A 88 -8.14 7.43 -4.96
CA ARG A 88 -9.39 8.17 -5.01
C ARG A 88 -10.53 7.20 -4.75
N ASP A 89 -11.58 7.70 -4.11
CA ASP A 89 -12.80 6.92 -3.94
C ASP A 89 -13.31 6.42 -5.30
N GLY A 90 -13.65 5.14 -5.36
CA GLY A 90 -14.09 4.47 -6.58
C GLY A 90 -12.97 4.08 -7.57
N ASP A 91 -11.67 4.24 -7.24
CA ASP A 91 -10.60 3.71 -8.09
C ASP A 91 -10.77 2.19 -8.28
N VAL A 92 -10.72 1.75 -9.55
CA VAL A 92 -10.73 0.33 -9.92
C VAL A 92 -9.31 -0.08 -10.26
N VAL A 93 -8.73 -0.95 -9.45
CA VAL A 93 -7.35 -1.40 -9.50
C VAL A 93 -7.29 -2.87 -9.88
N THR A 94 -6.40 -3.21 -10.81
CA THR A 94 -6.11 -4.60 -11.16
C THR A 94 -4.63 -4.88 -10.97
N THR A 95 -4.33 -6.00 -10.33
CA THR A 95 -2.97 -6.46 -10.11
C THR A 95 -2.34 -6.97 -11.40
N GLN A 96 -1.02 -6.78 -11.53
CA GLN A 96 -0.30 -7.17 -12.73
C GLN A 96 0.49 -8.46 -12.49
N SER A 97 0.07 -9.53 -13.16
CA SER A 97 0.93 -10.66 -13.44
C SER A 97 1.40 -10.54 -14.89
N ARG A 98 2.72 -10.48 -15.12
CA ARG A 98 3.25 -10.94 -16.40
C ARG A 98 3.12 -12.45 -16.31
N ALA A 99 2.30 -13.08 -17.14
CA ALA A 99 2.19 -14.53 -17.16
C ALA A 99 3.58 -15.11 -17.45
N ALA A 100 4.21 -15.68 -16.42
CA ALA A 100 5.12 -16.79 -16.61
C ALA A 100 4.23 -18.01 -16.86
N GLY A 101 4.64 -18.91 -17.76
CA GLY A 101 3.95 -20.18 -17.96
C GLY A 101 3.67 -20.88 -16.64
N ASP A 102 2.52 -21.56 -16.60
CA ASP A 102 2.18 -22.72 -15.76
C ASP A 102 3.11 -22.97 -14.57
N GLY A 103 2.79 -22.31 -13.44
CA GLY A 103 3.43 -22.56 -12.16
C GLY A 103 2.49 -22.20 -11.01
N GLU A 104 2.23 -23.21 -10.16
CA GLU A 104 1.42 -23.20 -8.92
C GLU A 104 1.55 -21.88 -8.11
N PRO A 105 0.44 -21.31 -7.59
CA PRO A 105 0.50 -20.13 -6.74
C PRO A 105 1.20 -20.45 -5.40
N PRO A 106 2.32 -19.78 -5.05
CA PRO A 106 2.82 -19.87 -3.69
C PRO A 106 1.92 -19.09 -2.73
N ASP A 107 1.67 -19.79 -1.63
CA ASP A 107 1.24 -19.38 -0.31
C ASP A 107 1.44 -17.88 -0.01
N ALA A 108 0.31 -17.24 0.28
CA ALA A 108 0.25 -15.86 0.74
C ALA A 108 1.20 -15.67 1.92
N PHE A 109 2.07 -14.66 1.84
CA PHE A 109 2.92 -14.27 2.95
C PHE A 109 2.06 -13.98 4.18
N ARG A 110 2.04 -14.91 5.13
CA ARG A 110 1.36 -14.78 6.42
C ARG A 110 2.07 -13.65 7.17
N GLY A 111 1.33 -12.57 7.45
CA GLY A 111 1.85 -11.30 7.94
C GLY A 111 2.76 -11.39 9.16
N VAL A 112 3.57 -10.35 9.34
CA VAL A 112 4.37 -10.13 10.54
C VAL A 112 3.41 -9.93 11.72
N GLY A 113 3.59 -10.72 12.78
CA GLY A 113 2.69 -10.81 13.93
C GLY A 113 2.38 -9.46 14.59
N GLU A 114 1.16 -9.38 15.09
CA GLU A 114 0.66 -8.29 15.92
C GLU A 114 1.47 -8.28 17.23
N GLY A 115 2.19 -7.19 17.50
CA GLY A 115 3.07 -7.14 18.65
C GLY A 115 3.85 -5.84 18.72
N GLY A 116 3.17 -4.77 19.10
CA GLY A 116 3.76 -3.47 19.35
C GLY A 116 2.86 -2.63 20.23
N GLU A 117 2.71 -3.04 21.49
CA GLU A 117 2.15 -2.19 22.54
C GLU A 117 2.97 -0.89 22.58
N VAL A 118 2.32 0.24 22.29
CA VAL A 118 2.91 1.57 22.42
C VAL A 118 2.76 1.95 23.89
N PRO A 119 3.82 2.00 24.71
CA PRO A 119 3.66 2.38 26.11
C PRO A 119 3.22 3.84 26.18
N ASP A 120 2.15 4.09 26.95
CA ASP A 120 1.68 5.43 27.30
C ASP A 120 2.81 6.20 27.97
N GLY A 121 3.27 7.25 27.30
CA GLY A 121 4.32 8.14 27.78
C GLY A 121 3.83 8.92 29.00
N GLY A 122 4.16 8.42 30.18
CA GLY A 122 3.88 9.03 31.48
C GLY A 122 4.42 10.44 31.64
N ALA A 123 3.65 11.23 32.39
CA ALA A 123 3.87 12.62 32.75
C ALA A 123 5.17 12.86 33.51
N LEU A 124 5.91 13.90 33.10
CA LEU A 124 6.75 14.76 33.94
C LEU A 124 6.64 16.20 33.42
#